data_AF-A0A536YC75-F1
#
_entry.id   AF-A0A536YC75-F1
#
_cell.length_a   1.000
_cell.length_b   1.000
_cell.length_c   1.000
_cell.angle_alpha   90.00
_cell.angle_beta   90.00
_cell.angle_gamma   90.00
#
_symmetry.space_group_name_H-M   'P 1'
#
loop_
_entity.id
_entity.type
_entity.pdbx_description
1 polymer ?
#
loop_
_entity_poly.entity_id
_entity_poly.type
_entity_poly.pdbx_seq_one_letter_code
_entity_poly.pdbx_strand_id
1 'polypeptide(L)' 'MKKLFVLMSLAVVASAAHAEVGSENWFNDGLAWYEHPCGFDAFVKYGKDDTPQNRRNYYETLHHPEMCSKLFP' A
#
# COMPACT_ATOMS: atom_id res chain seq x y z
N MET A 1 53.76 4.31 31.90
CA MET A 1 53.11 3.04 31.51
C MET A 1 51.75 3.38 30.91
N LYS A 2 51.58 3.21 29.59
CA LYS A 2 50.57 2.33 28.94
C LYS A 2 49.20 2.37 29.65
N LYS A 3 48.12 2.84 29.01
CA LYS A 3 47.35 2.03 28.06
C LYS A 3 46.45 2.90 27.18
N LEU A 4 46.59 2.72 25.87
CA LEU A 4 45.62 3.07 24.84
C LEU A 4 44.36 2.21 25.04
N PHE A 5 43.19 2.83 25.01
CA PHE A 5 41.94 2.12 24.76
C PHE A 5 41.30 2.70 23.50
N VAL A 6 41.47 1.95 22.41
CA VAL A 6 40.78 2.14 21.14
C VAL A 6 39.35 1.63 21.34
N LEU A 7 38.37 2.53 21.33
CA LEU A 7 36.96 2.16 21.27
C LEU A 7 36.54 2.08 19.80
N MET A 8 36.49 0.86 19.28
CA MET A 8 35.65 0.52 18.14
C MET A 8 34.20 0.85 18.50
N SER A 9 33.55 1.70 17.72
CA SER A 9 32.10 1.85 17.77
C SER A 9 31.54 1.53 16.39
N LEU A 10 30.77 0.45 16.39
CA LEU A 10 30.04 -0.19 15.29
C LEU A 10 29.55 0.78 14.22
N ALA A 11 29.83 0.43 12.97
CA ALA A 11 29.05 0.89 11.84
C ALA A 11 27.59 0.46 12.07
N VAL A 12 26.73 1.41 12.40
CA VAL A 12 25.29 1.24 12.31
C VAL A 12 24.99 1.13 10.81
N VAL A 13 24.93 -0.10 10.32
CA VAL A 13 24.23 -0.37 9.06
C VAL A 13 22.78 -0.05 9.35
N ALA A 14 22.37 1.17 8.99
CA ALA A 14 20.97 1.49 8.86
C ALA A 14 20.44 0.58 7.75
N SER A 15 19.99 -0.61 8.15
CA SER A 15 19.07 -1.39 7.36
C SER A 15 17.81 -0.55 7.27
N ALA A 16 17.77 0.35 6.29
CA ALA A 16 16.54 0.85 5.75
C ALA A 16 15.90 -0.38 5.09
N ALA A 17 15.24 -1.19 5.92
CA ALA A 17 14.11 -1.97 5.49
C ALA A 17 13.07 -0.92 5.07
N HIS A 18 13.22 -0.40 3.86
CA HIS A 18 12.10 0.07 3.09
C HIS A 18 11.26 -1.20 2.91
N ALA A 19 10.41 -1.51 3.90
CA ALA A 19 9.19 -2.22 3.60
C ALA A 19 8.60 -1.41 2.45
N GLU A 20 8.62 -1.97 1.24
CA GLU A 20 8.01 -1.33 0.11
C GLU A 20 6.62 -0.94 0.59
N VAL A 21 6.39 0.36 0.74
CA VAL A 21 5.10 0.88 1.12
C VAL A 21 4.23 0.46 -0.04
N GLY A 22 3.55 -0.68 0.12
CA GLY A 22 2.73 -1.27 -0.91
C GLY A 22 1.86 -0.15 -1.42
N SER A 23 1.91 0.10 -2.73
CA SER A 23 1.36 1.31 -3.33
C SER A 23 0.01 1.68 -2.71
N GLU A 24 -0.26 2.94 -2.41
CA GLU A 24 -1.57 3.33 -1.87
C GLU A 24 -2.66 3.32 -2.95
N ASN A 25 -2.27 2.97 -4.19
CA ASN A 25 -3.11 2.96 -5.37
C ASN A 25 -3.77 1.60 -5.57
N TRP A 26 -5.04 1.63 -5.97
CA TRP A 26 -5.73 0.47 -6.53
C TRP A 26 -4.91 -0.12 -7.69
N PHE A 27 -4.72 -1.43 -7.70
CA PHE A 27 -3.99 -2.22 -8.70
C PHE A 27 -2.53 -1.78 -8.95
N ASN A 28 -1.94 -1.01 -8.04
CA ASN A 28 -0.59 -0.42 -8.13
C ASN A 28 -0.41 0.65 -9.22
N ASP A 29 -1.46 0.98 -9.98
CA ASP A 29 -1.44 1.97 -11.08
C ASP A 29 -2.69 2.89 -11.12
N GLY A 30 -3.70 2.60 -10.31
CA GLY A 30 -4.98 3.31 -10.27
C GLY A 30 -4.99 4.51 -9.31
N LEU A 31 -6.21 4.90 -8.90
CA LEU A 31 -6.39 5.97 -7.91
C LEU A 31 -5.86 5.54 -6.53
N ALA A 32 -5.40 6.51 -5.74
CA ALA A 32 -5.14 6.26 -4.34
C ALA A 32 -6.45 5.83 -3.64
N TRP A 33 -6.35 4.98 -2.61
CA TRP A 33 -7.55 4.44 -1.94
C TRP A 33 -8.48 5.53 -1.40
N TYR A 34 -7.94 6.69 -1.01
CA TYR A 34 -8.70 7.83 -0.49
C TYR A 34 -9.38 8.66 -1.59
N GLU A 35 -9.02 8.46 -2.86
CA GLU A 35 -9.65 9.08 -4.02
C GLU A 35 -10.75 8.18 -4.60
N HIS A 36 -10.72 6.88 -4.31
CA HIS A 36 -11.74 5.94 -4.77
C HIS A 36 -12.98 5.96 -3.86
N PRO A 37 -14.21 6.00 -4.40
CA PRO A 37 -15.43 6.17 -3.60
C PRO A 37 -15.69 5.06 -2.59
N CYS A 38 -15.17 3.85 -2.83
CA CYS A 38 -15.34 2.73 -1.91
C CYS A 38 -14.38 2.74 -0.71
N GLY A 39 -13.41 3.67 -0.70
CA GLY A 39 -12.55 3.94 0.45
C GLY A 39 -11.61 2.79 0.85
N PHE A 40 -11.13 2.89 2.08
CA PHE A 40 -10.07 2.04 2.62
C PHE A 40 -10.49 0.57 2.79
N ASP A 41 -11.69 0.32 3.30
CA ASP A 41 -12.14 -1.05 3.61
C ASP A 41 -12.21 -1.93 2.35
N ALA A 42 -12.70 -1.36 1.25
CA ALA A 42 -12.70 -2.03 -0.05
C ALA A 42 -11.27 -2.21 -0.58
N PHE A 43 -10.42 -1.20 -0.42
CA PHE A 43 -9.02 -1.26 -0.86
C PHE A 43 -8.21 -2.36 -0.16
N VAL A 44 -8.37 -2.55 1.16
CA VAL A 44 -7.64 -3.59 1.91
C VAL A 44 -7.95 -4.99 1.37
N LYS A 45 -9.20 -5.24 0.95
CA LYS A 45 -9.65 -6.54 0.45
C LYS A 45 -9.37 -6.75 -1.03
N TYR A 46 -9.62 -5.72 -1.85
CA TYR A 46 -9.70 -5.84 -3.31
C TYR A 46 -8.69 -4.96 -4.05
N GLY A 47 -8.15 -3.95 -3.38
CA GLY A 47 -7.34 -2.89 -3.98
C GLY A 47 -6.02 -3.36 -4.57
N LYS A 48 -5.53 -4.55 -4.21
CA LYS A 48 -4.32 -5.16 -4.78
C LYS A 48 -4.60 -6.34 -5.71
N ASP A 49 -5.85 -6.74 -5.84
CA ASP A 49 -6.25 -7.89 -6.65
C ASP A 49 -6.69 -7.43 -8.05
N ASP A 50 -5.75 -7.42 -9.00
CA ASP A 50 -5.97 -7.02 -10.40
C ASP A 50 -6.62 -8.14 -11.24
N THR A 51 -7.67 -8.75 -10.71
CA THR A 51 -8.52 -9.63 -11.50
C THR A 51 -9.39 -8.81 -12.45
N PRO A 52 -9.73 -9.36 -13.64
CA PRO A 52 -10.63 -8.67 -14.57
C PRO A 52 -11.97 -8.26 -13.95
N GLN A 53 -12.47 -9.00 -12.95
CA GLN A 53 -13.71 -8.66 -12.25
C GLN A 53 -13.52 -7.44 -11.34
N ASN A 54 -12.45 -7.38 -10.55
CA ASN A 54 -12.19 -6.23 -9.68
C ASN A 54 -11.89 -4.96 -10.48
N ARG A 55 -11.15 -5.06 -11.59
CA ARG A 55 -10.98 -3.95 -12.55
C ARG A 55 -12.31 -3.41 -13.05
N ARG A 56 -13.22 -4.30 -13.48
CA ARG A 56 -14.57 -3.89 -13.91
C ARG A 56 -15.34 -3.21 -12.78
N ASN A 57 -15.34 -3.81 -11.59
CA ASN A 57 -16.01 -3.25 -10.42
C ASN A 57 -15.46 -1.87 -10.05
N TYR A 58 -14.14 -1.70 -10.07
CA TYR A 58 -13.46 -0.42 -9.84
C TYR A 58 -13.99 0.66 -10.77
N TYR A 59 -13.98 0.41 -12.09
CA TYR A 59 -14.49 1.38 -13.06
C TYR A 59 -15.99 1.65 -12.90
N GLU A 60 -16.78 0.62 -12.61
CA GLU A 60 -18.21 0.78 -12.35
C GLU A 60 -18.45 1.71 -11.15
N THR A 61 -17.71 1.51 -10.04
CA THR A 61 -17.88 2.31 -8.83
C THR A 61 -17.38 3.74 -8.95
N LEU A 62 -16.48 4.04 -9.91
CA LEU A 62 -16.11 5.43 -10.22
C LEU A 62 -17.28 6.24 -10.79
N HIS A 63 -18.18 5.58 -11.52
CA HIS A 63 -19.39 6.19 -12.08
C HIS A 63 -20.62 6.02 -11.19
N HIS A 64 -20.65 4.95 -10.39
CA HIS A 64 -21.76 4.55 -9.52
C HIS A 64 -21.28 4.27 -8.08
N PRO A 65 -20.94 5.30 -7.29
CA PRO A 65 -20.45 5.12 -5.91
C PRO A 65 -21.40 4.35 -5.00
N GLU A 66 -22.72 4.41 -5.26
CA GLU A 66 -23.76 3.67 -4.54
C GLU A 66 -23.60 2.15 -4.65
N MET A 67 -22.84 1.66 -5.64
CA MET A 67 -22.61 0.25 -5.88
C MET A 67 -21.46 -0.34 -5.05
N CYS A 68 -20.71 0.48 -4.30
CA CYS A 68 -19.54 0.02 -3.54
C CYS A 68 -19.83 -1.19 -2.63
N SER A 69 -20.91 -1.16 -1.85
CA SER A 69 -21.26 -2.27 -0.94
C SER A 69 -21.72 -3.54 -1.67
N LYS A 70 -22.17 -3.42 -2.92
CA LYS A 70 -22.62 -4.53 -3.75
C LYS A 70 -21.46 -5.17 -4.52
N LEU A 71 -20.56 -4.35 -5.04
CA LEU A 71 -19.45 -4.78 -5.89
C LEU A 71 -18.16 -5.09 -5.10
N PHE A 72 -18.02 -4.51 -3.91
CA PHE A 72 -16.93 -4.73 -2.97
C PHE A 72 -17.46 -4.97 -1.53
N PRO A 73 -18.09 -6.13 -1.26
CA PRO A 73 -18.64 -6.47 0.05
C PRO A 73 -17.61 -6.73 1.17
#